data_AF-A0A374BHB8-F1
#
_entry.id   AF-A0A374BHB8-F1
#
_cell.length_a   1.000
_cell.length_b   1.000
_cell.length_c   1.000
_cell.angle_alpha   90.00
_cell.angle_beta   90.00
_cell.angle_gamma   90.00
#
_symmetry.space_group_name_H-M   'P 1'
#
loop_
_entity.id
_entity.type
_entity.pdbx_description
1 polymer ?
#
loop_
_entity_poly.entity_id
_entity_poly.type
_entity_poly.pdbx_seq_one_letter_code
_entity_poly.pdbx_strand_id
1 'polypeptide(L)' 'MVTGKQYDEEFKKQAIKLAKEIGTKAADELCIPKGTLGTWVQKARIGEIDTGAGSRTPG' A
#
# COMPACT_ATOMS: atom_id res chain seq x y z
N MET A 1 -5.71 13.91 -21.04
CA MET A 1 -4.86 13.80 -19.84
C MET A 1 -5.21 12.49 -19.18
N VAL A 2 -4.31 11.50 -19.17
CA VAL A 2 -4.59 10.20 -18.54
C VAL A 2 -4.66 10.44 -17.05
N THR A 3 -5.86 10.69 -16.53
CA THR A 3 -6.14 10.49 -15.11
C THR A 3 -6.05 8.98 -14.90
N GLY A 4 -4.82 8.49 -14.79
CA GLY A 4 -4.53 7.10 -14.49
C GLY A 4 -5.40 6.72 -13.30
N LYS A 5 -6.03 5.54 -13.37
CA LYS A 5 -6.90 5.04 -12.30
C LYS A 5 -6.11 5.12 -10.99
N GLN A 6 -6.33 6.20 -10.24
CA GLN A 6 -5.69 6.42 -8.96
C GLN A 6 -6.47 5.56 -8.00
N TYR A 7 -5.80 4.58 -7.42
CA TYR A 7 -6.35 3.84 -6.30
C TYR A 7 -6.50 4.80 -5.14
N ASP A 8 -7.65 4.74 -4.46
CA ASP A 8 -7.88 5.50 -3.25
C ASP A 8 -6.75 5.29 -2.25
N GLU A 9 -6.41 6.34 -1.54
CA GLU A 9 -5.39 6.28 -0.49
C GLU A 9 -5.75 5.19 0.54
N GLU A 10 -7.02 5.12 0.95
CA GLU A 10 -7.52 4.04 1.82
C GLU A 10 -7.31 2.65 1.23
N PHE A 11 -7.57 2.48 -0.07
CA PHE A 11 -7.37 1.20 -0.75
C PHE A 11 -5.90 0.79 -0.73
N LYS A 12 -4.98 1.72 -0.99
CA LYS A 12 -3.53 1.45 -0.86
C LYS A 12 -3.16 1.08 0.56
N LYS A 13 -3.69 1.78 1.58
CA LYS A 13 -3.43 1.49 3.00
C LYS A 13 -3.91 0.10 3.39
N GLN A 14 -5.12 -0.28 2.97
CA GLN A 14 -5.65 -1.64 3.18
C GLN A 14 -4.79 -2.69 2.50
N ALA A 15 -4.38 -2.44 1.25
CA ALA A 15 -3.53 -3.37 0.51
C ALA A 15 -2.20 -3.62 1.21
N ILE A 16 -1.55 -2.57 1.73
CA ILE A 16 -0.30 -2.69 2.46
C ILE A 16 -0.51 -3.38 3.82
N LYS A 17 -1.62 -3.09 4.51
CA LYS A 17 -1.96 -3.75 5.78
C LYS A 17 -2.18 -5.25 5.58
N LEU A 18 -2.99 -5.62 4.59
CA LEU A 18 -3.24 -7.00 4.22
C LEU A 18 -1.94 -7.69 3.78
N ALA A 19 -1.09 -7.01 3.02
CA ALA A 19 0.21 -7.55 2.63
C ALA A 19 1.17 -7.78 3.80
N LYS A 20 1.05 -7.02 4.90
CA LYS A 20 1.78 -7.28 6.14
C LYS A 20 1.25 -8.50 6.89
N GLU A 21 -0.04 -8.81 6.78
CA GLU A 21 -0.68 -9.94 7.45
C GLU A 21 -0.54 -11.26 6.69
N ILE A 22 -0.84 -11.26 5.38
CA ILE A 22 -0.87 -12.48 4.53
C ILE A 22 0.18 -12.49 3.41
N GLY A 23 1.02 -11.45 3.31
CA GLY A 23 2.06 -11.37 2.29
C GLY A 23 1.53 -11.08 0.89
N THR A 24 2.16 -11.69 -0.12
CA THR A 24 1.83 -11.49 -1.54
C THR A 24 0.41 -11.96 -1.93
N LYS A 25 -0.23 -12.78 -1.09
CA LYS A 25 -1.63 -13.22 -1.26
C LYS A 25 -2.63 -12.07 -1.21
N ALA A 26 -2.27 -10.96 -0.56
CA ALA A 26 -3.08 -9.74 -0.55
C ALA A 26 -3.33 -9.18 -1.95
N ALA A 27 -2.39 -9.41 -2.89
CA ALA A 27 -2.56 -8.96 -4.26
C ALA A 27 -3.68 -9.73 -4.98
N ASP A 28 -3.75 -11.05 -4.76
CA ASP A 28 -4.79 -11.91 -5.32
C ASP A 28 -6.17 -11.59 -4.72
N GLU A 29 -6.24 -11.34 -3.40
CA GLU A 29 -7.50 -11.01 -2.69
C GLU A 29 -8.07 -9.65 -3.13
N LEU A 30 -7.19 -8.64 -3.27
CA LEU A 30 -7.58 -7.30 -3.69
C LEU A 30 -7.67 -7.14 -5.22
N CYS A 31 -7.45 -8.22 -5.97
CA CYS A 31 -7.44 -8.23 -7.43
C CYS A 31 -6.52 -7.14 -8.02
N ILE A 32 -5.35 -6.93 -7.40
CA ILE A 32 -4.33 -6.00 -7.88
C ILE A 32 -3.08 -6.73 -8.37
N PRO A 33 -2.32 -6.14 -9.30
CA PRO A 33 -1.05 -6.71 -9.70
C PRO A 33 -0.09 -6.82 -8.50
N LYS A 34 0.58 -7.96 -8.37
CA LYS A 34 1.63 -8.19 -7.35
C LYS A 34 2.72 -7.11 -7.41
N GLY A 35 3.05 -6.61 -8.61
CA GLY A 35 3.98 -5.50 -8.80
C GLY A 35 3.47 -4.17 -8.22
N THR A 36 2.17 -3.90 -8.33
CA THR A 36 1.53 -2.71 -7.73
C THR A 36 1.59 -2.80 -6.20
N LEU A 37 1.21 -3.95 -5.63
CA LEU A 37 1.28 -4.16 -4.19
C LEU A 37 2.70 -4.03 -3.65
N GLY A 38 3.69 -4.64 -4.31
CA GLY A 38 5.10 -4.52 -3.94
C GLY A 38 5.58 -3.07 -3.94
N THR A 39 5.18 -2.29 -4.95
CA THR A 39 5.48 -0.85 -5.03
C THR A 39 4.87 -0.09 -3.85
N TRP A 40 3.63 -0.39 -3.47
CA TRP A 40 2.97 0.27 -2.34
C TRP A 40 3.60 -0.08 -0.99
N VAL A 41 3.97 -1.34 -0.79
CA VAL A 41 4.68 -1.79 0.42
C VAL A 41 6.04 -1.08 0.53
N GLN A 42 6.78 -0.98 -0.57
CA GLN A 42 8.04 -0.23 -0.64
C GLN A 42 7.83 1.25 -0.30
N LYS A 43 6.83 1.89 -0.92
CA LYS A 43 6.47 3.30 -0.67
C LYS A 43 6.06 3.55 0.78
N ALA A 44 5.30 2.65 1.40
CA ALA A 44 4.98 2.74 2.82
C ALA A 44 6.21 2.56 3.72
N ARG A 45 7.18 1.73 3.33
CA ARG A 45 8.42 1.54 4.08
C ARG A 45 9.28 2.81 4.11
N ILE A 46 9.33 3.56 3.01
CA ILE A 46 10.06 4.83 2.91
C ILE A 46 9.27 6.03 3.43
N GLY A 47 7.98 5.84 3.76
CA GLY A 47 7.10 6.88 4.28
C GLY A 47 6.37 7.72 3.22
N GLU A 48 6.36 7.28 1.95
CA GLU A 48 5.58 7.93 0.88
C GLU A 48 4.08 7.60 0.98
N ILE A 49 3.71 6.42 1.48
CA ILE A 49 2.31 6.06 1.74
C ILE A 49 2.14 5.96 3.25
N ASP A 50 1.40 6.90 3.82
CA ASP A 50 1.04 6.86 5.23
C ASP A 50 0.01 5.75 5.45
N THR A 51 0.44 4.59 5.97
CA THR A 51 -0.48 3.50 6.33
C THR A 51 -1.02 3.60 7.75
N GLY A 52 -0.92 4.79 8.38
CA GLY A 52 -1.29 4.99 9.79
C GLY A 52 -0.50 4.15 10.79
N ALA A 53 0.56 3.47 10.34
CA ALA A 53 1.38 2.57 11.17
C ALA A 53 2.60 3.29 11.78
N GLY A 54 2.74 4.60 11.55
CA GLY A 54 3.89 5.37 12.00
C GLY A 54 3.52 6.80 12.31
N SER A 55 3.05 7.04 13.54
CA SER A 55 3.48 8.25 14.23
C SER A 55 5.00 8.18 14.35
N ARG A 56 5.72 8.69 13.36
CA ARG A 56 7.11 9.09 13.56
C ARG A 56 7.04 10.40 14.33
N THR A 57 7.01 10.32 15.65
CA THR A 57 7.43 11.44 16.49
C THR A 57 8.95 11.56 16.37
N PRO A 58 9.51 12.64 15.81
CA PRO A 58 10.85 13.05 16.16
C PRO A 58 10.73 13.90 17.43
N GLY A 59 11.11 13.32 18.57
CA GLY A 59 11.46 14.05 19.79
C GLY A 59 12.97 13.97 19.97
#